data_AF-A0A2E9WSH8-F1
#
_entry.id   AF-A0A2E9WSH8-F1
#
_cell.length_a   1.000
_cell.length_b   1.000
_cell.length_c   1.000
_cell.angle_alpha   90.00
_cell.angle_beta   90.00
_cell.angle_gamma   90.00
#
_symmetry.space_group_name_H-M   'P 1'
#
loop_
_entity.id
_entity.type
_entity.pdbx_description
1 polymer ?
#
loop_
_entity_poly.entity_id
_entity_poly.type
_entity_poly.pdbx_seq_one_letter_code
_entity_poly.pdbx_strand_id
1 'polypeptide(L)'
;MVRQVEIVGEISSQHQLSPSSWNRFEECPRKYWLSRQRLPRKASMPASLGNVIHNSMEEICNLDFEGEDDSEVGWLSKVMKKTVDKHWAIEKEIFLNTPRRPNWKSQSIGKAREGLVGALNLLFSKTKFEGKKFSEISIKDWNEIKSIVLSNEESLISNDGRLIGRLDLLIDDLDEDGNSKGWIVADLKTGKPPNSILNEKVTRQLLFYRDLLKETKPNHPSVSAEGWYSSNQKIYSTEGDFVLDDAILAWNDMKLTIHPPESTPSEESCGFCEFKAWCPDWWISRDMGHLSDKNLFRDEVVKIIKFDDLTGAARFERQIPVGKRGELTSSNISFGALIKGRALSQIKALISSDFEGAVFLGSARSQGQIIHLGDWSEVLPWSPLLESKREV
;
A
#
# COMPACT_ATOMS: atom_id res chain seq x y z
N MET A 1 -12.72 32.81 18.34
CA MET A 1 -13.00 32.54 16.90
C MET A 1 -11.85 32.95 15.98
N VAL A 2 -11.25 34.13 16.10
CA VAL A 2 -10.13 34.55 15.21
C VAL A 2 -8.86 33.70 15.36
N ARG A 3 -8.44 33.40 16.61
CA ARG A 3 -7.25 32.55 16.88
C ARG A 3 -7.35 31.11 16.36
N GLN A 4 -8.56 30.55 16.24
CA GLN A 4 -8.75 29.16 15.82
C GLN A 4 -8.66 29.02 14.29
N VAL A 5 -8.98 30.08 13.55
CA VAL A 5 -8.87 30.13 12.08
C VAL A 5 -7.44 30.42 11.65
N GLU A 6 -6.68 31.23 12.39
CA GLU A 6 -5.25 31.50 12.11
C GLU A 6 -4.38 30.25 12.32
N ILE A 7 -4.65 29.45 13.36
CA ILE A 7 -3.93 28.18 13.61
C ILE A 7 -4.18 27.17 12.47
N VAL A 8 -5.41 27.07 11.97
CA VAL A 8 -5.76 26.18 10.84
C VAL A 8 -5.12 26.65 9.52
N GLY A 9 -4.92 27.96 9.35
CA GLY A 9 -4.23 28.56 8.20
C GLY A 9 -2.71 28.30 8.18
N GLU A 10 -2.03 28.36 9.33
CA GLU A 10 -0.58 28.07 9.42
C GLU A 10 -0.28 26.56 9.30
N ILE A 11 -1.12 25.69 9.86
CA ILE A 11 -0.98 24.22 9.77
C ILE A 11 -1.14 23.73 8.33
N SER A 12 -1.88 24.44 7.47
CA SER A 12 -2.02 24.13 6.04
C SER A 12 -0.69 24.13 5.27
N SER A 13 0.39 24.69 5.82
CA SER A 13 1.73 24.68 5.24
C SER A 13 2.66 23.58 5.78
N GLN A 14 2.28 22.90 6.87
CA GLN A 14 3.09 21.85 7.50
C GLN A 14 2.68 20.46 6.97
N HIS A 15 3.62 19.51 6.90
CA HIS A 15 3.29 18.14 6.50
C HIS A 15 2.41 17.47 7.55
N GLN A 16 1.59 16.50 7.15
CA GLN A 16 0.84 15.63 8.06
C GLN A 16 1.42 14.22 8.05
N LEU A 17 1.32 13.52 9.18
CA LEU A 17 1.72 12.12 9.31
C LEU A 17 0.48 11.21 9.35
N SER A 18 0.49 10.20 8.48
CA SER A 18 -0.46 9.08 8.48
C SER A 18 0.22 7.77 8.89
N PRO A 19 -0.53 6.76 9.37
CA PRO A 19 0.04 5.47 9.76
C PRO A 19 0.92 4.83 8.68
N SER A 20 0.49 4.91 7.43
CA SER A 20 1.24 4.39 6.29
C SER A 20 2.55 5.14 6.04
N SER A 21 2.57 6.45 6.32
CA SER A 21 3.76 7.29 6.18
C SER A 21 4.73 7.05 7.34
N TRP A 22 4.21 6.90 8.56
CA TRP A 22 5.00 6.53 9.73
C TRP A 22 5.65 5.16 9.56
N ASN A 23 4.87 4.15 9.18
CA ASN A 23 5.41 2.81 8.89
C ASN A 23 6.50 2.82 7.80
N ARG A 24 6.36 3.69 6.78
CA ARG A 24 7.38 3.83 5.73
C ARG A 24 8.66 4.50 6.25
N PHE A 25 8.53 5.46 7.16
CA PHE A 25 9.66 6.14 7.79
C PHE A 25 10.45 5.18 8.69
N GLU A 26 9.75 4.46 9.58
CA GLU A 26 10.33 3.44 10.47
C GLU A 26 11.01 2.30 9.68
N GLU A 27 10.42 1.90 8.56
CA GLU A 27 11.04 0.89 7.70
C GLU A 27 12.35 1.39 7.07
N CYS A 28 12.37 2.63 6.58
CA CYS A 28 13.57 3.30 6.08
C CYS A 28 13.32 4.81 5.88
N PRO A 29 14.01 5.69 6.63
CA PRO A 29 13.82 7.15 6.50
C PRO A 29 14.06 7.65 5.07
N ARG A 30 15.08 7.12 4.40
CA ARG A 30 15.36 7.42 2.99
C ARG A 30 14.24 6.98 2.06
N LYS A 31 13.61 5.83 2.29
CA LYS A 31 12.45 5.36 1.52
C LYS A 31 11.27 6.31 1.66
N TYR A 32 11.00 6.78 2.88
CA TYR A 32 10.00 7.81 3.11
C TYR A 32 10.35 9.11 2.38
N TRP A 33 11.58 9.61 2.53
CA TRP A 33 12.06 10.82 1.87
C TRP A 33 11.89 10.74 0.36
N LEU A 34 12.36 9.66 -0.30
CA LEU A 34 12.20 9.42 -1.75
C LEU A 34 10.73 9.42 -2.18
N SER A 35 9.84 8.90 -1.34
CA SER A 35 8.40 8.88 -1.58
C SER A 35 7.77 10.28 -1.65
N ARG A 36 8.43 11.29 -1.07
CA ARG A 36 8.01 12.69 -1.09
C ARG A 36 8.59 13.48 -2.27
N GLN A 37 9.49 12.91 -3.07
CA GLN A 37 10.23 13.59 -4.16
C GLN A 37 9.49 13.64 -5.51
N ARG A 38 8.18 13.39 -5.52
CA ARG A 38 7.35 13.31 -6.74
C ARG A 38 7.92 12.33 -7.79
N LEU A 39 8.62 11.29 -7.32
CA LEU A 39 9.11 10.22 -8.20
C LEU A 39 7.92 9.40 -8.72
N PRO A 40 7.98 8.89 -9.97
CA PRO A 40 6.89 8.10 -10.54
C PRO A 40 6.60 6.88 -9.67
N ARG A 41 5.33 6.67 -9.28
CA ARG A 41 4.91 5.53 -8.46
C ARG A 41 4.64 4.29 -9.30
N LYS A 42 4.85 3.13 -8.69
CA LYS A 42 4.54 1.83 -9.29
C LYS A 42 3.15 1.33 -8.89
N ALA A 43 2.28 1.10 -9.87
CA ALA A 43 1.03 0.37 -9.63
C ALA A 43 1.31 -1.12 -9.41
N SER A 44 0.51 -1.77 -8.57
CA SER A 44 0.62 -3.20 -8.27
C SER A 44 -0.74 -3.87 -8.20
N MET A 45 -0.83 -5.10 -8.72
CA MET A 45 -2.07 -5.88 -8.67
C MET A 45 -2.59 -6.07 -7.23
N PRO A 46 -1.76 -6.36 -6.20
CA PRO A 46 -2.25 -6.48 -4.83
C PRO A 46 -2.88 -5.19 -4.29
N ALA A 47 -2.27 -4.03 -4.55
CA ALA A 47 -2.83 -2.75 -4.12
C ALA A 47 -4.16 -2.46 -4.81
N SER A 48 -4.24 -2.68 -6.12
CA SER A 48 -5.49 -2.52 -6.89
C SER A 48 -6.60 -3.46 -6.40
N LEU A 49 -6.27 -4.72 -6.07
CA LEU A 49 -7.23 -5.64 -5.48
C LEU A 49 -7.75 -5.13 -4.13
N GLY A 50 -6.85 -4.62 -3.28
CA GLY A 50 -7.20 -3.98 -2.02
C GLY A 50 -8.18 -2.83 -2.22
N ASN A 51 -7.83 -1.86 -3.07
CA ASN A 51 -8.68 -0.71 -3.36
C ASN A 51 -10.09 -1.11 -3.81
N VAL A 52 -10.20 -2.10 -4.70
CA VAL A 52 -11.51 -2.59 -5.17
C VAL A 52 -12.34 -3.14 -4.03
N ILE A 53 -11.73 -3.91 -3.12
CA ILE A 53 -12.42 -4.50 -1.96
C ILE A 53 -12.86 -3.39 -0.98
N HIS A 54 -11.97 -2.48 -0.60
CA HIS A 54 -12.29 -1.38 0.33
C HIS A 54 -13.38 -0.48 -0.25
N ASN A 55 -13.22 0.02 -1.47
CA ASN A 55 -14.23 0.88 -2.10
C ASN A 55 -15.58 0.17 -2.27
N SER A 56 -15.58 -1.15 -2.53
CA SER A 56 -16.82 -1.91 -2.62
C SER A 56 -17.50 -2.10 -1.27
N MET A 57 -16.71 -2.35 -0.21
CA MET A 57 -17.21 -2.40 1.16
C MET A 57 -17.80 -1.05 1.56
N GLU A 58 -17.07 0.04 1.25
CA GLU A 58 -17.49 1.41 1.52
C GLU A 58 -18.84 1.72 0.87
N GLU A 59 -18.96 1.47 -0.44
CA GLU A 59 -20.18 1.75 -1.20
C GLU A 59 -21.37 0.95 -0.68
N ILE A 60 -21.17 -0.31 -0.30
CA ILE A 60 -22.24 -1.18 0.23
C ILE A 60 -22.70 -0.70 1.62
N CYS A 61 -21.77 -0.40 2.52
CA CYS A 61 -22.10 0.14 3.85
C CYS A 61 -22.86 1.48 3.77
N ASN A 62 -22.66 2.24 2.69
CA ASN A 62 -23.31 3.53 2.48
C ASN A 62 -24.64 3.44 1.70
N LEU A 63 -25.11 2.24 1.32
CA LEU A 63 -26.40 2.09 0.65
C LEU A 63 -27.55 2.58 1.52
N ASP A 64 -28.51 3.24 0.88
CA ASP A 64 -29.74 3.72 1.47
C ASP A 64 -30.94 3.01 0.84
N PHE A 65 -31.90 2.64 1.67
CA PHE A 65 -33.09 1.85 1.31
C PHE A 65 -34.38 2.55 1.76
N GLU A 66 -34.35 3.86 2.03
CA GLU A 66 -35.56 4.63 2.31
C GLU A 66 -36.65 4.39 1.24
N GLY A 67 -37.79 3.83 1.69
CA GLY A 67 -38.95 3.58 0.83
C GLY A 67 -38.96 2.24 0.09
N GLU A 68 -37.95 1.39 0.26
CA GLU A 68 -37.90 0.04 -0.31
C GLU A 68 -38.66 -0.99 0.55
N ASP A 69 -38.98 -2.16 -0.01
CA ASP A 69 -39.67 -3.23 0.71
C ASP A 69 -38.70 -3.95 1.67
N ASP A 70 -38.89 -3.74 2.97
CA ASP A 70 -38.16 -4.37 4.07
C ASP A 70 -37.98 -5.89 3.92
N SER A 71 -38.93 -6.57 3.26
CA SER A 71 -38.93 -8.03 3.08
C SER A 71 -38.19 -8.51 1.83
N GLU A 72 -37.73 -7.60 0.95
CA GLU A 72 -37.01 -7.97 -0.27
C GLU A 72 -35.69 -8.68 0.07
N VAL A 73 -35.48 -9.85 -0.54
CA VAL A 73 -34.25 -10.66 -0.41
C VAL A 73 -33.55 -10.85 -1.76
N GLY A 74 -32.29 -11.28 -1.72
CA GLY A 74 -31.50 -11.55 -2.93
C GLY A 74 -30.94 -10.30 -3.61
N TRP A 75 -31.27 -9.10 -3.13
CA TRP A 75 -30.72 -7.83 -3.60
C TRP A 75 -29.21 -7.73 -3.30
N LEU A 76 -28.76 -8.13 -2.10
CA LEU A 76 -27.38 -7.93 -1.65
C LEU A 76 -26.38 -8.65 -2.56
N SER A 77 -26.67 -9.88 -2.95
CA SER A 77 -25.83 -10.63 -3.90
C SER A 77 -25.71 -9.95 -5.27
N LYS A 78 -26.79 -9.33 -5.75
CA LYS A 78 -26.79 -8.57 -7.02
C LYS A 78 -25.96 -7.30 -6.88
N VAL A 79 -26.15 -6.56 -5.78
CA VAL A 79 -25.42 -5.32 -5.49
C VAL A 79 -23.93 -5.57 -5.33
N MET A 80 -23.53 -6.56 -4.52
CA MET A 80 -22.12 -6.96 -4.35
C MET A 80 -21.43 -7.20 -5.70
N LYS A 81 -22.05 -7.96 -6.60
CA LYS A 81 -21.50 -8.20 -7.93
C LYS A 81 -21.35 -6.91 -8.73
N LYS A 82 -22.41 -6.10 -8.78
CA LYS A 82 -22.43 -4.83 -9.54
C LYS A 82 -21.37 -3.86 -9.02
N THR A 83 -21.25 -3.71 -7.71
CA THR A 83 -20.31 -2.81 -7.05
C THR A 83 -18.86 -3.25 -7.29
N VAL A 84 -18.53 -4.54 -7.14
CA VAL A 84 -17.17 -5.04 -7.47
C VAL A 84 -16.85 -4.84 -8.95
N ASP A 85 -17.78 -5.15 -9.86
CA ASP A 85 -17.57 -4.99 -11.30
C ASP A 85 -17.32 -3.50 -11.67
N LYS A 86 -18.05 -2.58 -11.02
CA LYS A 86 -17.86 -1.12 -11.14
C LYS A 86 -16.46 -0.70 -10.66
N HIS A 87 -16.09 -1.00 -9.41
CA HIS A 87 -14.79 -0.58 -8.88
C HIS A 87 -13.62 -1.26 -9.58
N TRP A 88 -13.78 -2.50 -10.06
CA TRP A 88 -12.79 -3.19 -10.86
C TRP A 88 -12.50 -2.46 -12.18
N ALA A 89 -13.54 -1.94 -12.85
CA ALA A 89 -13.38 -1.16 -14.07
C ALA A 89 -12.66 0.18 -13.80
N ILE A 90 -13.05 0.90 -12.75
CA ILE A 90 -12.42 2.16 -12.33
C ILE A 90 -10.93 1.93 -12.01
N GLU A 91 -10.62 0.94 -11.17
CA GLU A 91 -9.25 0.65 -10.77
C GLU A 91 -8.41 0.17 -11.95
N LYS A 92 -8.98 -0.59 -12.89
CA LYS A 92 -8.29 -0.99 -14.13
C LYS A 92 -7.85 0.23 -14.94
N GLU A 93 -8.68 1.26 -15.05
CA GLU A 93 -8.35 2.48 -15.76
C GLU A 93 -7.19 3.21 -15.07
N ILE A 94 -7.27 3.42 -13.75
CA ILE A 94 -6.20 4.03 -12.94
C ILE A 94 -4.89 3.26 -13.08
N PHE A 95 -4.96 1.93 -12.98
CA PHE A 95 -3.81 1.05 -13.12
C PHE A 95 -3.18 1.20 -14.51
N LEU A 96 -3.98 1.16 -15.58
CA LEU A 96 -3.49 1.28 -16.96
C LEU A 96 -3.00 2.69 -17.32
N ASN A 97 -3.42 3.73 -16.59
CA ASN A 97 -2.89 5.07 -16.75
C ASN A 97 -1.61 5.30 -15.95
N THR A 98 -1.30 4.46 -14.96
CA THR A 98 -0.06 4.56 -14.17
C THR A 98 1.16 4.12 -15.00
N PRO A 99 2.18 4.98 -15.24
CA PRO A 99 3.28 4.65 -16.16
C PRO A 99 4.09 3.41 -15.76
N ARG A 100 4.45 3.31 -14.48
CA ARG A 100 5.16 2.17 -13.91
C ARG A 100 4.14 1.15 -13.43
N ARG A 101 3.96 0.08 -14.19
CA ARG A 101 3.00 -0.98 -13.87
C ARG A 101 3.38 -2.29 -14.54
N PRO A 102 3.00 -3.44 -13.95
CA PRO A 102 2.98 -4.69 -14.67
C PRO A 102 1.73 -4.82 -15.55
N ASN A 103 1.48 -5.99 -16.13
CA ASN A 103 0.22 -6.27 -16.81
C ASN A 103 -0.95 -6.38 -15.83
N TRP A 104 -2.11 -5.86 -16.25
CA TRP A 104 -3.38 -6.07 -15.57
C TRP A 104 -3.81 -7.54 -15.68
N LYS A 105 -4.16 -8.15 -14.54
CA LYS A 105 -4.60 -9.54 -14.48
C LYS A 105 -6.12 -9.62 -14.36
N SER A 106 -6.83 -9.50 -15.49
CA SER A 106 -8.30 -9.50 -15.56
C SER A 106 -8.97 -10.64 -14.78
N GLN A 107 -8.36 -11.82 -14.78
CA GLN A 107 -8.82 -13.00 -14.04
C GLN A 107 -8.82 -12.83 -12.51
N SER A 108 -8.11 -11.83 -11.98
CA SER A 108 -8.04 -11.59 -10.54
C SER A 108 -9.32 -10.94 -9.97
N ILE A 109 -10.29 -10.58 -10.82
CA ILE A 109 -11.60 -10.10 -10.37
C ILE A 109 -12.30 -11.12 -9.45
N GLY A 110 -12.07 -12.43 -9.66
CA GLY A 110 -12.58 -13.48 -8.76
C GLY A 110 -12.08 -13.29 -7.32
N LYS A 111 -10.81 -12.93 -7.15
CA LYS A 111 -10.21 -12.65 -5.83
C LYS A 111 -10.78 -11.39 -5.19
N ALA A 112 -11.11 -10.37 -5.98
CA ALA A 112 -11.79 -9.18 -5.46
C ALA A 112 -13.19 -9.52 -4.93
N ARG A 113 -13.93 -10.36 -5.66
CA ARG A 113 -15.25 -10.85 -5.22
C ARG A 113 -15.15 -11.70 -3.95
N GLU A 114 -14.20 -12.64 -3.89
CA GLU A 114 -13.91 -13.43 -2.68
C GLU A 114 -13.51 -12.54 -1.49
N GLY A 115 -12.69 -11.51 -1.73
CA GLY A 115 -12.29 -10.56 -0.71
C GLY A 115 -13.45 -9.73 -0.15
N LEU A 116 -14.36 -9.25 -1.01
CA LEU A 116 -15.57 -8.56 -0.54
C LEU A 116 -16.48 -9.49 0.26
N VAL A 117 -16.68 -10.73 -0.20
CA VAL A 117 -17.42 -11.75 0.56
C VAL A 117 -16.81 -11.94 1.95
N GLY A 118 -15.48 -12.06 2.03
CA GLY A 118 -14.79 -12.19 3.29
C GLY A 118 -14.93 -10.97 4.20
N ALA A 119 -14.88 -9.76 3.65
CA ALA A 119 -15.08 -8.52 4.40
C ALA A 119 -16.50 -8.41 4.99
N LEU A 120 -17.53 -8.71 4.20
CA LEU A 120 -18.92 -8.69 4.67
C LEU A 120 -19.22 -9.79 5.68
N ASN A 121 -18.63 -10.99 5.52
CA ASN A 121 -18.76 -12.05 6.53
C ASN A 121 -18.15 -11.63 7.87
N LEU A 122 -17.01 -10.92 7.86
CA LEU A 122 -16.44 -10.36 9.08
C LEU A 122 -17.37 -9.34 9.74
N LEU A 123 -18.01 -8.47 8.95
CA LEU A 123 -19.05 -7.56 9.48
C LEU A 123 -20.23 -8.35 10.07
N PHE A 124 -20.72 -9.38 9.37
CA PHE A 124 -21.85 -10.19 9.84
C PHE A 124 -21.52 -10.91 11.14
N SER A 125 -20.26 -11.33 11.34
CA SER A 125 -19.81 -11.95 12.59
C SER A 125 -19.88 -11.04 13.81
N LYS A 126 -20.04 -9.72 13.62
CA LYS A 126 -20.29 -8.75 14.70
C LYS A 126 -21.78 -8.57 15.01
N THR A 127 -22.64 -9.36 14.39
CA THR A 127 -24.11 -9.28 14.52
C THR A 127 -24.72 -10.66 14.73
N LYS A 128 -26.01 -10.72 15.07
CA LYS A 128 -26.79 -11.97 15.09
C LYS A 128 -26.95 -12.65 13.73
N PHE A 129 -26.49 -12.04 12.64
CA PHE A 129 -26.59 -12.56 11.27
C PHE A 129 -25.35 -13.35 10.83
N GLU A 130 -24.46 -13.68 11.75
CA GLU A 130 -23.31 -14.54 11.49
C GLU A 130 -23.74 -15.84 10.76
N GLY A 131 -23.01 -16.18 9.69
CA GLY A 131 -23.26 -17.39 8.91
C GLY A 131 -24.49 -17.35 7.99
N LYS A 132 -25.32 -16.30 8.05
CA LYS A 132 -26.47 -16.14 7.14
C LYS A 132 -25.99 -15.88 5.71
N LYS A 133 -26.65 -16.48 4.72
CA LYS A 133 -26.28 -16.26 3.30
C LYS A 133 -26.70 -14.88 2.84
N PHE A 134 -25.85 -14.22 2.05
CA PHE A 134 -26.17 -12.91 1.45
C PHE A 134 -27.45 -12.91 0.59
N SER A 135 -27.85 -14.05 0.02
CA SER A 135 -29.10 -14.17 -0.75
C SER A 135 -30.36 -14.15 0.13
N GLU A 136 -30.22 -14.42 1.43
CA GLU A 136 -31.30 -14.52 2.40
C GLU A 136 -31.40 -13.27 3.29
N ILE A 137 -30.51 -12.29 3.11
CA ILE A 137 -30.52 -11.00 3.79
C ILE A 137 -31.63 -10.14 3.20
N SER A 138 -32.60 -9.80 4.03
CA SER A 138 -33.63 -8.83 3.69
C SER A 138 -33.12 -7.39 3.83
N ILE A 139 -33.82 -6.41 3.25
CA ILE A 139 -33.48 -4.99 3.45
C ILE A 139 -33.54 -4.62 4.94
N LYS A 140 -34.54 -5.14 5.66
CA LYS A 140 -34.63 -4.97 7.12
C LYS A 140 -33.42 -5.53 7.86
N ASP A 141 -33.00 -6.75 7.53
CA ASP A 141 -31.81 -7.37 8.15
C ASP A 141 -30.56 -6.51 7.92
N TRP A 142 -30.40 -5.96 6.71
CA TRP A 142 -29.27 -5.09 6.39
C TRP A 142 -29.31 -3.77 7.13
N ASN A 143 -30.48 -3.15 7.30
CA ASN A 143 -30.60 -1.95 8.14
C ASN A 143 -30.19 -2.23 9.59
N GLU A 144 -30.50 -3.42 10.12
CA GLU A 144 -30.01 -3.86 11.43
C GLU A 144 -28.48 -4.08 11.42
N ILE A 145 -27.91 -4.73 10.41
CA ILE A 145 -26.44 -4.89 10.26
C ILE A 145 -25.73 -3.53 10.12
N LYS A 146 -26.28 -2.62 9.34
CA LYS A 146 -25.73 -1.29 9.12
C LYS A 146 -25.80 -0.43 10.38
N SER A 147 -26.77 -0.66 11.26
CA SER A 147 -26.93 0.11 12.50
C SER A 147 -25.73 0.03 13.44
N ILE A 148 -24.94 -1.05 13.39
CA ILE A 148 -23.70 -1.16 14.17
C ILE A 148 -22.52 -0.44 13.51
N VAL A 149 -22.61 -0.03 12.25
CA VAL A 149 -21.54 0.73 11.56
C VAL A 149 -21.70 2.21 11.91
N LEU A 150 -20.95 2.67 12.90
CA LEU A 150 -20.98 4.05 13.40
C LEU A 150 -20.34 5.04 12.43
N SER A 151 -19.29 4.59 11.73
CA SER A 151 -18.68 5.35 10.64
C SER A 151 -17.94 4.41 9.68
N ASN A 152 -17.72 4.88 8.46
CA ASN A 152 -17.06 4.16 7.39
C ASN A 152 -16.27 5.17 6.57
N GLU A 153 -14.97 4.92 6.40
CA GLU A 153 -14.03 5.82 5.68
C GLU A 153 -13.93 7.23 6.30
N GLU A 154 -14.13 7.33 7.63
CA GLU A 154 -14.04 8.57 8.40
C GLU A 154 -12.59 9.07 8.46
N SER A 155 -12.38 10.34 8.11
CA SER A 155 -11.10 11.02 8.28
C SER A 155 -10.99 11.62 9.68
N LEU A 156 -10.00 11.18 10.44
CA LEU A 156 -9.64 11.72 11.73
C LEU A 156 -8.39 12.59 11.61
N ILE A 157 -8.38 13.71 12.32
CA ILE A 157 -7.27 14.66 12.36
C ILE A 157 -7.01 15.00 13.82
N SER A 158 -5.76 14.97 14.27
CA SER A 158 -5.40 15.31 15.66
C SER A 158 -5.79 16.74 16.00
N ASN A 159 -5.91 17.03 17.30
CA ASN A 159 -6.30 18.36 17.77
C ASN A 159 -5.37 19.48 17.29
N ASP A 160 -4.09 19.15 17.07
CA ASP A 160 -3.07 20.05 16.55
C ASP A 160 -2.87 19.99 15.02
N GLY A 161 -3.66 19.16 14.32
CA GLY A 161 -3.64 19.02 12.87
C GLY A 161 -2.46 18.25 12.27
N ARG A 162 -1.50 17.77 13.07
CA ARG A 162 -0.26 17.13 12.59
C ARG A 162 -0.43 15.68 12.18
N LEU A 163 -1.38 14.97 12.79
CA LEU A 163 -1.65 13.55 12.57
C LEU A 163 -2.98 13.40 11.81
N ILE A 164 -3.02 12.47 10.85
CA ILE A 164 -4.20 12.19 10.04
C ILE A 164 -4.37 10.69 9.82
N GLY A 165 -5.59 10.20 9.92
CA GLY A 165 -5.95 8.81 9.62
C GLY A 165 -7.28 8.73 8.88
N ARG A 166 -7.45 7.73 8.02
CA ARG A 166 -8.76 7.36 7.45
C ARG A 166 -9.09 5.98 8.00
N LEU A 167 -10.14 5.90 8.81
CA LEU A 167 -10.63 4.64 9.36
C LEU A 167 -11.36 3.87 8.27
N ASP A 168 -11.10 2.57 8.10
CA ASP A 168 -11.96 1.79 7.20
C ASP A 168 -13.37 1.68 7.83
N LEU A 169 -13.46 1.19 9.07
CA LEU A 169 -14.74 1.04 9.78
C LEU A 169 -14.59 1.41 11.27
N LEU A 170 -15.59 2.11 11.79
CA LEU A 170 -15.87 2.23 13.22
C LEU A 170 -17.18 1.52 13.51
N ILE A 171 -17.14 0.53 14.40
CA ILE A 171 -18.26 -0.37 14.64
C ILE A 171 -18.62 -0.33 16.13
N ASP A 172 -19.91 -0.36 16.42
CA ASP A 172 -20.43 -0.58 17.76
C ASP A 172 -20.28 -2.05 18.12
N ASP A 173 -19.51 -2.33 19.18
CA ASP A 173 -19.26 -3.68 19.64
C ASP A 173 -20.42 -4.09 20.54
N LEU A 174 -21.21 -5.05 20.08
CA LEU A 174 -22.37 -5.54 20.82
C LEU A 174 -21.99 -6.70 21.74
N ASP A 175 -22.66 -6.80 22.88
CA ASP A 175 -22.69 -8.01 23.71
C ASP A 175 -23.71 -9.04 23.19
N GLU A 176 -23.81 -10.18 23.89
CA GLU A 176 -24.72 -11.27 23.51
C GLU A 176 -26.20 -10.87 23.56
N ASP A 177 -26.54 -9.83 24.35
CA ASP A 177 -27.88 -9.29 24.50
C ASP A 177 -28.18 -8.16 23.50
N GLY A 178 -27.20 -7.79 22.67
CA GLY A 178 -27.31 -6.73 21.67
C GLY A 178 -27.10 -5.31 22.21
N ASN A 179 -26.55 -5.17 23.42
CA ASN A 179 -26.20 -3.87 23.99
C ASN A 179 -24.77 -3.49 23.61
N SER A 180 -24.53 -2.19 23.38
CA SER A 180 -23.20 -1.63 23.17
C SER A 180 -22.30 -1.86 24.39
N LYS A 181 -21.19 -2.57 24.22
CA LYS A 181 -20.12 -2.70 25.24
C LYS A 181 -18.89 -1.83 24.95
N GLY A 182 -18.82 -1.20 23.78
CA GLY A 182 -17.69 -0.37 23.37
C GLY A 182 -17.67 -0.15 21.86
N TRP A 183 -16.61 0.49 21.35
CA TRP A 183 -16.38 0.66 19.92
C TRP A 183 -15.17 -0.14 19.45
N ILE A 184 -15.24 -0.62 18.21
CA ILE A 184 -14.13 -1.27 17.50
C ILE A 184 -13.69 -0.35 16.36
N VAL A 185 -12.41 0.01 16.37
CA VAL A 185 -11.72 0.49 15.17
C VAL A 185 -11.29 -0.73 14.36
N ALA A 186 -11.92 -0.95 13.21
CA ALA A 186 -11.61 -2.05 12.31
C ALA A 186 -10.86 -1.53 11.07
N ASP A 187 -9.70 -2.14 10.80
CA ASP A 187 -8.92 -1.89 9.58
C ASP A 187 -8.92 -3.16 8.73
N LEU A 188 -9.48 -3.03 7.53
CA LEU A 188 -9.66 -4.12 6.57
C LEU A 188 -8.32 -4.43 5.90
N LYS A 189 -7.91 -5.70 5.99
CA LYS A 189 -6.68 -6.22 5.38
C LYS A 189 -7.01 -7.21 4.26
N THR A 190 -6.41 -6.95 3.11
CA THR A 190 -6.51 -7.79 1.89
C THR A 190 -5.21 -8.51 1.56
N GLY A 191 -4.14 -8.22 2.32
CA GLY A 191 -2.83 -8.86 2.21
C GLY A 191 -2.76 -10.23 2.88
N LYS A 192 -1.55 -10.79 2.93
CA LYS A 192 -1.27 -12.08 3.58
C LYS A 192 -1.61 -12.00 5.08
N PRO A 193 -2.45 -12.91 5.62
CA PRO A 193 -2.70 -12.97 7.06
C PRO A 193 -1.45 -13.28 7.88
N PRO A 194 -1.38 -12.81 9.13
CA PRO A 194 -0.30 -13.18 10.04
C PRO A 194 -0.40 -14.67 10.40
N ASN A 195 0.75 -15.29 10.71
CA ASN A 195 0.80 -16.70 11.13
C ASN A 195 0.20 -16.90 12.53
N SER A 196 0.42 -15.96 13.44
CA SER A 196 -0.10 -16.00 14.81
C SER A 196 -0.32 -14.61 15.38
N ILE A 197 0.71 -13.76 15.37
CA ILE A 197 0.70 -12.42 15.96
C ILE A 197 0.75 -11.38 14.84
N LEU A 198 0.05 -10.25 15.03
CA LEU A 198 0.17 -9.09 14.14
C LEU A 198 1.62 -8.59 14.12
N ASN A 199 2.09 -8.19 12.94
CA ASN A 199 3.40 -7.56 12.88
C ASN A 199 3.34 -6.13 13.44
N GLU A 200 4.49 -5.63 13.85
CA GLU A 200 4.61 -4.32 14.49
C GLU A 200 4.01 -3.18 13.64
N LYS A 201 4.17 -3.24 12.31
CA LYS A 201 3.61 -2.23 11.38
C LYS A 201 2.09 -2.17 11.44
N VAL A 202 1.43 -3.34 11.48
CA VAL A 202 -0.04 -3.42 11.56
C VAL A 202 -0.51 -3.03 12.95
N THR A 203 0.16 -3.51 14.01
CA THR A 203 -0.12 -3.10 15.38
C THR A 203 -0.04 -1.58 15.55
N ARG A 204 1.05 -0.95 15.09
CA ARG A 204 1.24 0.50 15.14
C ARG A 204 0.13 1.25 14.40
N GLN A 205 -0.29 0.76 13.23
CA GLN A 205 -1.39 1.36 12.46
C GLN A 205 -2.72 1.30 13.20
N LEU A 206 -3.07 0.14 13.77
CA LEU A 206 -4.30 -0.06 14.54
C LEU A 206 -4.34 0.80 15.80
N LEU A 207 -3.25 0.81 16.58
CA LEU A 207 -3.14 1.64 17.78
C LEU A 207 -3.22 3.13 17.44
N PHE A 208 -2.58 3.56 16.35
CA PHE A 208 -2.66 4.96 15.90
C PHE A 208 -4.11 5.38 15.63
N TYR A 209 -4.89 4.57 14.90
CA TYR A 209 -6.28 4.89 14.62
C TYR A 209 -7.15 4.92 15.87
N ARG A 210 -6.98 3.94 16.76
CA ARG A 210 -7.65 3.89 18.07
C ARG A 210 -7.38 5.16 18.85
N ASP A 211 -6.12 5.56 18.94
CA ASP A 211 -5.70 6.65 19.79
C ASP A 211 -6.10 8.01 19.20
N LEU A 212 -6.04 8.15 17.88
CA LEU A 212 -6.54 9.34 17.18
C LEU A 212 -8.07 9.48 17.34
N LEU A 213 -8.82 8.38 17.33
CA LEU A 213 -10.26 8.40 17.62
C LEU A 213 -10.52 8.88 19.05
N LYS A 214 -9.77 8.34 20.02
CA LYS A 214 -9.89 8.72 21.44
C LYS A 214 -9.60 10.20 21.67
N GLU A 215 -8.57 10.72 21.01
CA GLU A 215 -8.21 12.14 21.09
C GLU A 215 -9.30 13.05 20.51
N THR A 216 -9.93 12.64 19.41
CA THR A 216 -10.85 13.50 18.63
C THR A 216 -12.32 13.40 19.04
N LYS A 217 -12.74 12.30 19.68
CA LYS A 217 -14.11 12.08 20.14
C LYS A 217 -14.17 12.02 21.67
N PRO A 218 -14.35 13.16 22.37
CA PRO A 218 -14.47 13.16 23.83
C PRO A 218 -15.70 12.36 24.26
N ASN A 219 -15.60 11.67 25.39
CA ASN A 219 -16.64 10.77 25.93
C ASN A 219 -16.93 9.51 25.08
N HIS A 220 -15.95 9.06 24.29
CA HIS A 220 -16.02 7.73 23.67
C HIS A 220 -16.16 6.63 24.76
N PRO A 221 -16.85 5.51 24.49
CA PRO A 221 -16.83 4.33 25.37
C PRO A 221 -15.46 3.64 25.32
N SER A 222 -15.32 2.43 25.87
CA SER A 222 -14.12 1.62 25.62
C SER A 222 -13.89 1.46 24.11
N VAL A 223 -12.64 1.60 23.65
CA VAL A 223 -12.28 1.46 22.22
C VAL A 223 -11.20 0.41 22.06
N SER A 224 -11.50 -0.62 21.28
CA SER A 224 -10.56 -1.66 20.85
C SER A 224 -10.16 -1.46 19.38
N ALA A 225 -9.12 -2.17 18.94
CA ALA A 225 -8.63 -2.09 17.55
C ALA A 225 -8.42 -3.48 16.96
N GLU A 226 -8.89 -3.69 15.74
CA GLU A 226 -8.93 -4.99 15.08
C GLU A 226 -8.45 -4.93 13.63
N GLY A 227 -7.57 -5.85 13.26
CA GLY A 227 -7.20 -6.13 11.87
C GLY A 227 -8.10 -7.21 11.27
N TRP A 228 -8.87 -6.86 10.26
CA TRP A 228 -9.88 -7.72 9.63
C TRP A 228 -9.33 -8.34 8.33
N TYR A 229 -8.93 -9.60 8.34
CA TYR A 229 -8.31 -10.23 7.18
C TYR A 229 -9.35 -10.95 6.31
N SER A 230 -9.85 -10.24 5.30
CA SER A 230 -10.86 -10.75 4.35
C SER A 230 -10.49 -12.09 3.71
N SER A 231 -9.21 -12.33 3.41
CA SER A 231 -8.75 -13.53 2.71
C SER A 231 -8.93 -14.85 3.48
N ASN A 232 -8.88 -14.80 4.82
CA ASN A 232 -9.08 -15.97 5.68
C ASN A 232 -10.23 -15.80 6.68
N GLN A 233 -10.95 -14.67 6.61
CA GLN A 233 -12.07 -14.32 7.49
C GLN A 233 -11.68 -14.42 8.97
N LYS A 234 -10.48 -13.94 9.33
CA LYS A 234 -10.02 -13.86 10.71
C LYS A 234 -9.86 -12.43 11.18
N ILE A 235 -10.21 -12.22 12.45
CA ILE A 235 -10.01 -10.99 13.20
C ILE A 235 -8.78 -11.17 14.08
N TYR A 236 -7.93 -10.14 14.10
CA TYR A 236 -6.80 -10.07 15.01
C TYR A 236 -6.90 -8.77 15.78
N SER A 237 -7.19 -8.86 17.07
CA SER A 237 -7.24 -7.72 17.96
C SER A 237 -5.82 -7.33 18.41
N THR A 238 -5.64 -6.06 18.75
CA THR A 238 -4.40 -5.58 19.35
C THR A 238 -4.67 -4.73 20.59
N GLU A 239 -3.79 -4.88 21.57
CA GLU A 239 -3.69 -4.02 22.74
C GLU A 239 -2.30 -3.38 22.76
N GLY A 240 -2.14 -2.36 23.60
CA GLY A 240 -0.89 -1.61 23.69
C GLY A 240 -1.12 -0.19 24.18
N ASP A 241 -0.01 0.43 24.57
CA ASP A 241 0.04 1.80 25.07
C ASP A 241 -0.39 2.82 24.01
N PHE A 242 -0.55 4.07 24.43
CA PHE A 242 -0.96 5.17 23.56
C PHE A 242 0.22 5.60 22.67
N VAL A 243 0.01 5.63 21.35
CA VAL A 243 1.14 5.78 20.37
C VAL A 243 1.24 7.17 19.74
N LEU A 244 0.36 8.12 20.07
CA LEU A 244 0.39 9.43 19.40
C LEU A 244 1.62 10.27 19.75
N ASP A 245 2.16 10.14 20.97
CA ASP A 245 3.39 10.85 21.34
C ASP A 245 4.58 10.39 20.49
N ASP A 246 4.74 9.07 20.31
CA ASP A 246 5.75 8.50 19.41
C ASP A 246 5.52 8.94 17.96
N ALA A 247 4.25 9.02 17.52
CA ALA A 247 3.92 9.53 16.20
C ALA A 247 4.32 11.01 16.04
N ILE A 248 4.15 11.84 17.07
CA ILE A 248 4.58 13.24 17.05
C ILE A 248 6.10 13.35 17.00
N LEU A 249 6.84 12.48 17.71
CA LEU A 249 8.29 12.41 17.60
C LEU A 249 8.72 12.07 16.17
N ALA A 250 8.14 11.03 15.57
CA ALA A 250 8.41 10.67 14.17
C ALA A 250 8.02 11.81 13.20
N TRP A 251 6.89 12.49 13.43
CA TRP A 251 6.46 13.62 12.61
C TRP A 251 7.50 14.75 12.59
N ASN A 252 8.15 15.04 13.73
CA ASN A 252 9.21 16.05 13.81
C ASN A 252 10.43 15.69 12.96
N ASP A 253 10.77 14.40 12.90
CA ASP A 253 11.92 13.87 12.14
C ASP A 253 11.59 13.65 10.65
N MET A 254 10.31 13.59 10.29
CA MET A 254 9.81 13.39 8.93
C MET A 254 9.77 14.68 8.08
N LYS A 255 10.36 15.78 8.56
CA LYS A 255 10.50 17.03 7.80
C LYS A 255 11.23 16.77 6.49
N LEU A 256 10.80 17.47 5.45
CA LEU A 256 11.51 17.43 4.18
C LEU A 256 12.86 18.10 4.37
N THR A 257 13.92 17.45 3.89
CA THR A 257 15.30 17.93 3.98
C THR A 257 15.89 18.03 2.57
N ILE A 258 16.88 18.91 2.40
CA ILE A 258 17.61 19.03 1.12
C ILE A 258 18.31 17.71 0.82
N HIS A 259 19.03 17.14 1.79
CA HIS A 259 19.71 15.86 1.65
C HIS A 259 18.88 14.73 2.28
N PRO A 260 18.89 13.52 1.69
CA PRO A 260 18.17 12.38 2.25
C PRO A 260 18.71 12.02 3.64
N PRO A 261 17.83 11.59 4.57
CA PRO A 261 18.27 11.04 5.85
C PRO A 261 18.99 9.70 5.64
N GLU A 262 19.66 9.23 6.70
CA GLU A 262 20.35 7.95 6.68
C GLU A 262 19.38 6.80 6.33
N SER A 263 19.83 5.91 5.45
CA SER A 263 19.07 4.74 5.04
C SER A 263 19.34 3.55 5.95
N THR A 264 18.32 2.72 6.17
CA THR A 264 18.42 1.43 6.88
C THR A 264 18.19 0.24 5.91
N PRO A 265 19.14 -0.04 5.00
CA PRO A 265 18.98 -1.10 4.02
C PRO A 265 18.93 -2.47 4.70
N SER A 266 17.90 -3.24 4.37
CA SER A 266 17.69 -4.61 4.85
C SER A 266 16.90 -5.40 3.81
N GLU A 267 16.85 -6.73 3.91
CA GLU A 267 15.99 -7.54 3.02
C GLU A 267 14.52 -7.10 3.10
N GLU A 268 14.05 -6.76 4.30
CA GLU A 268 12.68 -6.28 4.52
C GLU A 268 12.46 -4.91 3.85
N SER A 269 13.34 -3.93 4.13
CA SER A 269 13.18 -2.55 3.68
C SER A 269 13.45 -2.39 2.19
N CYS A 270 14.44 -3.11 1.66
CA CYS A 270 14.83 -3.02 0.26
C CYS A 270 14.03 -3.98 -0.60
N GLY A 271 13.65 -5.18 -0.16
CA GLY A 271 13.07 -6.25 -1.00
C GLY A 271 12.00 -5.76 -1.97
N PHE A 272 11.01 -5.01 -1.46
CA PHE A 272 9.90 -4.45 -2.24
C PHE A 272 9.96 -2.92 -2.42
N CYS A 273 11.10 -2.28 -2.19
CA CYS A 273 11.25 -0.83 -2.35
C CYS A 273 11.16 -0.43 -3.83
N GLU A 274 10.14 0.37 -4.17
CA GLU A 274 9.92 0.89 -5.53
C GLU A 274 10.90 1.99 -5.95
N PHE A 275 11.78 2.45 -5.04
CA PHE A 275 12.67 3.60 -5.25
C PHE A 275 14.14 3.23 -5.51
N LYS A 276 14.45 1.95 -5.71
CA LYS A 276 15.82 1.46 -5.90
C LYS A 276 16.59 2.21 -6.99
N ALA A 277 15.96 2.53 -8.13
CA ALA A 277 16.62 3.28 -9.21
C ALA A 277 17.16 4.67 -8.79
N TRP A 278 16.70 5.23 -7.67
CA TRP A 278 17.11 6.54 -7.13
C TRP A 278 17.86 6.45 -5.80
N CYS A 279 18.19 5.25 -5.33
CA CYS A 279 18.80 5.03 -4.02
C CYS A 279 20.18 4.37 -4.20
N PRO A 280 21.31 5.06 -3.94
CA PRO A 280 22.62 4.43 -4.02
C PRO A 280 22.87 3.43 -2.88
N ASP A 281 22.30 3.67 -1.70
CA ASP A 281 22.61 2.93 -0.47
C ASP A 281 22.21 1.45 -0.53
N TRP A 282 21.10 1.10 -1.21
CA TRP A 282 20.76 -0.32 -1.40
C TRP A 282 21.75 -1.03 -2.32
N TRP A 283 22.28 -0.34 -3.33
CA TRP A 283 23.20 -0.96 -4.28
C TRP A 283 24.56 -1.19 -3.66
N ILE A 284 25.03 -0.21 -2.88
CA ILE A 284 26.21 -0.32 -2.03
C ILE A 284 26.06 -1.46 -1.03
N SER A 285 24.92 -1.55 -0.34
CA SER A 285 24.68 -2.62 0.65
C SER A 285 24.68 -4.01 0.01
N ARG A 286 24.17 -4.12 -1.21
CA ARG A 286 24.24 -5.37 -1.97
C ARG A 286 25.66 -5.71 -2.41
N ASP A 287 26.43 -4.73 -2.86
CA ASP A 287 27.83 -4.94 -3.25
C ASP A 287 28.71 -5.38 -2.06
N MET A 288 28.45 -4.83 -0.87
CA MET A 288 29.09 -5.25 0.39
C MET A 288 28.63 -6.62 0.90
N GLY A 289 27.67 -7.27 0.23
CA GLY A 289 27.14 -8.57 0.63
C GLY A 289 26.15 -8.55 1.80
N HIS A 290 25.65 -7.37 2.21
CA HIS A 290 24.63 -7.25 3.25
C HIS A 290 23.22 -7.60 2.75
N LEU A 291 23.00 -7.55 1.43
CA LEU A 291 21.76 -7.97 0.77
C LEU A 291 22.04 -9.12 -0.20
N SER A 292 21.17 -10.13 -0.18
CA SER A 292 21.25 -11.34 -0.98
C SER A 292 21.07 -11.06 -2.47
N ASP A 293 21.88 -11.72 -3.29
CA ASP A 293 21.78 -11.72 -4.75
C ASP A 293 21.27 -13.05 -5.32
N LYS A 294 20.92 -14.02 -4.45
CA LYS A 294 20.60 -15.41 -4.79
C LYS A 294 19.12 -15.69 -5.04
N ASN A 295 18.29 -14.65 -5.06
CA ASN A 295 16.86 -14.79 -5.26
C ASN A 295 16.53 -15.11 -6.73
N LEU A 296 15.47 -15.90 -6.95
CA LEU A 296 14.94 -16.20 -8.29
C LEU A 296 14.66 -14.92 -9.08
N PHE A 297 14.13 -13.92 -8.40
CA PHE A 297 14.01 -12.55 -8.90
C PHE A 297 15.03 -11.69 -8.20
N ARG A 298 15.86 -11.00 -8.97
CA ARG A 298 16.84 -10.05 -8.47
C ARG A 298 16.74 -8.75 -9.23
N ASP A 299 17.06 -7.65 -8.57
CA ASP A 299 17.24 -6.39 -9.25
C ASP A 299 18.68 -6.31 -9.79
N GLU A 300 19.02 -5.39 -10.68
CA GLU A 300 20.39 -5.18 -11.16
C GLU A 300 20.60 -3.72 -11.55
N VAL A 301 21.84 -3.24 -11.50
CA VAL A 301 22.27 -2.01 -12.16
C VAL A 301 23.27 -2.39 -13.23
N VAL A 302 22.98 -2.08 -14.49
CA VAL A 302 23.71 -2.61 -15.64
C VAL A 302 24.02 -1.54 -16.69
N LYS A 303 25.03 -1.80 -17.51
CA LYS A 303 25.23 -1.15 -18.81
C LYS A 303 24.74 -2.08 -19.92
N ILE A 304 24.06 -1.52 -20.91
CA ILE A 304 23.65 -2.26 -22.12
C ILE A 304 24.84 -2.32 -23.07
N ILE A 305 25.40 -3.51 -23.27
CA ILE A 305 26.59 -3.72 -24.13
C ILE A 305 26.18 -4.03 -25.56
N LYS A 306 25.15 -4.88 -25.71
CA LYS A 306 24.59 -5.26 -27.00
C LYS A 306 23.10 -5.47 -26.84
N PHE A 307 22.33 -5.01 -27.81
CA PHE A 307 20.89 -5.22 -27.86
C PHE A 307 20.48 -5.54 -29.30
N ASP A 308 19.70 -6.59 -29.46
CA ASP A 308 19.03 -6.97 -30.69
C ASP A 308 17.54 -6.66 -30.52
N ASP A 309 17.06 -5.68 -31.27
CA ASP A 309 15.71 -5.16 -31.17
C ASP A 309 14.65 -6.09 -31.77
N LEU A 310 15.03 -6.97 -32.69
CA LEU A 310 14.16 -7.95 -33.35
C LEU A 310 13.90 -9.14 -32.43
N THR A 311 14.96 -9.68 -31.83
CA THR A 311 14.86 -10.89 -31.00
C THR A 311 14.62 -10.58 -29.52
N GLY A 312 14.89 -9.35 -29.08
CA GLY A 312 14.88 -8.96 -27.67
C GLY A 312 16.04 -9.56 -26.87
N ALA A 313 17.07 -10.07 -27.55
CA ALA A 313 18.28 -10.55 -26.90
C ALA A 313 19.18 -9.37 -26.52
N ALA A 314 19.75 -9.41 -25.32
CA ALA A 314 20.73 -8.41 -24.89
C ALA A 314 21.91 -9.04 -24.16
N ARG A 315 23.02 -8.30 -24.13
CA ARG A 315 24.14 -8.52 -23.22
C ARG A 315 24.24 -7.33 -22.29
N PHE A 316 24.20 -7.62 -20.99
CA PHE A 316 24.37 -6.64 -19.94
C PHE A 316 25.72 -6.85 -19.24
N GLU A 317 26.30 -5.74 -18.79
CA GLU A 317 27.44 -5.72 -17.87
C GLU A 317 26.96 -5.13 -16.54
N ARG A 318 27.10 -5.87 -15.44
CA ARG A 318 26.78 -5.36 -14.10
C ARG A 318 27.71 -4.19 -13.78
N GLN A 319 27.15 -3.15 -13.17
CA GLN A 319 27.91 -1.99 -12.72
C GLN A 319 28.13 -2.05 -11.21
N ILE A 320 29.32 -1.73 -10.72
CA ILE A 320 29.65 -1.75 -9.28
C ILE A 320 29.60 -0.30 -8.76
N PRO A 321 29.05 -0.05 -7.57
CA PRO A 321 29.07 1.29 -6.98
C PRO A 321 30.49 1.76 -6.66
N VAL A 322 30.77 3.03 -6.92
CA VAL A 322 32.00 3.72 -6.50
C VAL A 322 31.61 4.80 -5.51
N GLY A 323 32.15 4.73 -4.29
CA GLY A 323 31.81 5.70 -3.25
C GLY A 323 30.37 5.57 -2.75
N LYS A 324 29.74 6.71 -2.43
CA LYS A 324 28.45 6.78 -1.71
C LYS A 324 27.34 7.51 -2.45
N ARG A 325 27.64 8.16 -3.58
CA ARG A 325 26.71 9.07 -4.26
C ARG A 325 26.05 8.42 -5.49
N GLY A 326 26.36 7.14 -5.74
CA GLY A 326 25.76 6.33 -6.78
C GLY A 326 26.51 6.39 -8.11
N GLU A 327 27.75 6.89 -8.10
CA GLU A 327 28.71 6.66 -9.17
C GLU A 327 28.93 5.16 -9.37
N LEU A 328 29.26 4.78 -10.59
CA LEU A 328 29.37 3.40 -11.01
C LEU A 328 30.66 3.18 -11.79
N THR A 329 31.19 1.97 -11.71
CA THR A 329 32.26 1.48 -12.58
C THR A 329 31.87 0.13 -13.20
N SER A 330 32.51 -0.20 -14.32
CA SER A 330 32.32 -1.50 -14.97
C SER A 330 32.79 -2.65 -14.07
N SER A 331 32.10 -3.78 -14.16
CA SER A 331 32.53 -5.04 -13.55
C SER A 331 32.92 -6.07 -14.60
N ASN A 332 33.65 -7.10 -14.18
CA ASN A 332 33.93 -8.26 -15.04
C ASN A 332 32.72 -9.21 -15.19
N ILE A 333 31.57 -8.88 -14.60
CA ILE A 333 30.37 -9.71 -14.61
C ILE A 333 29.46 -9.26 -15.75
N SER A 334 29.37 -10.07 -16.80
CA SER A 334 28.40 -9.88 -17.88
C SER A 334 27.54 -11.12 -18.09
N PHE A 335 26.29 -10.90 -18.46
CA PHE A 335 25.29 -11.96 -18.62
C PHE A 335 24.36 -11.65 -19.79
N GLY A 336 23.79 -12.72 -20.35
CA GLY A 336 22.78 -12.62 -21.39
C GLY A 336 21.41 -12.27 -20.81
N ALA A 337 20.55 -11.69 -21.64
CA ALA A 337 19.16 -11.44 -21.29
C ALA A 337 18.22 -11.74 -22.45
N LEU A 338 17.03 -12.23 -22.10
CA LEU A 338 15.89 -12.33 -23.00
C LEU A 338 14.79 -11.40 -22.52
N ILE A 339 14.44 -10.44 -23.34
CA ILE A 339 13.58 -9.31 -22.99
C ILE A 339 12.30 -9.39 -23.81
N LYS A 340 11.15 -9.37 -23.13
CA LYS A 340 9.83 -9.44 -23.76
C LYS A 340 8.86 -8.42 -23.15
N GLY A 341 7.73 -8.21 -23.83
CA GLY A 341 6.61 -7.43 -23.31
C GLY A 341 7.00 -5.98 -22.98
N ARG A 342 6.45 -5.43 -21.89
CA ARG A 342 6.71 -4.04 -21.46
C ARG A 342 8.18 -3.74 -21.24
N ALA A 343 8.97 -4.66 -20.70
CA ALA A 343 10.40 -4.44 -20.50
C ALA A 343 11.14 -4.21 -21.82
N LEU A 344 10.73 -4.89 -22.90
CA LEU A 344 11.29 -4.67 -24.23
C LEU A 344 10.96 -3.26 -24.74
N SER A 345 9.70 -2.84 -24.60
CA SER A 345 9.28 -1.48 -24.97
C SER A 345 10.02 -0.41 -24.18
N GLN A 346 10.27 -0.63 -22.88
CA GLN A 346 11.02 0.29 -22.03
C GLN A 346 12.49 0.40 -22.45
N ILE A 347 13.16 -0.72 -22.76
CA ILE A 347 14.55 -0.70 -23.25
C ILE A 347 14.64 0.00 -24.61
N LYS A 348 13.71 -0.30 -25.53
CA LYS A 348 13.66 0.38 -26.83
C LYS A 348 13.48 1.89 -26.66
N ALA A 349 12.60 2.32 -25.74
CA ALA A 349 12.40 3.74 -25.45
C ALA A 349 13.68 4.41 -24.93
N LEU A 350 14.42 3.77 -24.03
CA LEU A 350 15.70 4.29 -23.52
C LEU A 350 16.76 4.42 -24.63
N ILE A 351 16.87 3.42 -25.50
CA ILE A 351 17.82 3.45 -26.62
C ILE A 351 17.42 4.54 -27.62
N SER A 352 16.12 4.69 -27.93
CA SER A 352 15.63 5.73 -28.83
C SER A 352 15.76 7.15 -28.27
N SER A 353 15.95 7.31 -26.95
CA SER A 353 16.23 8.59 -26.31
C SER A 353 17.72 8.87 -26.18
N ASP A 354 18.59 8.10 -26.86
CA ASP A 354 20.05 8.20 -26.78
C ASP A 354 20.59 8.17 -25.33
N PHE A 355 19.95 7.38 -24.46
CA PHE A 355 20.39 7.27 -23.06
C PHE A 355 21.64 6.41 -22.95
N GLU A 356 22.77 7.02 -22.57
CA GLU A 356 24.08 6.33 -22.45
C GLU A 356 24.43 5.87 -21.02
N GLY A 357 23.57 6.14 -20.04
CA GLY A 357 23.82 5.84 -18.63
C GLY A 357 23.56 4.37 -18.24
N ALA A 358 23.84 4.06 -16.97
CA ALA A 358 23.46 2.77 -16.39
C ALA A 358 21.94 2.66 -16.23
N VAL A 359 21.44 1.43 -16.28
CA VAL A 359 20.03 1.08 -16.25
C VAL A 359 19.76 0.21 -15.02
N PHE A 360 18.75 0.58 -14.25
CA PHE A 360 18.16 -0.26 -13.22
C PHE A 360 17.20 -1.27 -13.85
N LEU A 361 17.43 -2.55 -13.57
CA LEU A 361 16.54 -3.65 -13.91
C LEU A 361 15.85 -4.13 -12.63
N GLY A 362 14.53 -3.94 -12.54
CA GLY A 362 13.72 -4.43 -11.43
C GLY A 362 13.10 -5.79 -11.73
N SER A 363 13.12 -6.70 -10.76
CA SER A 363 12.49 -8.03 -10.84
C SER A 363 12.94 -8.85 -12.06
N ALA A 364 14.25 -8.89 -12.31
CA ALA A 364 14.84 -9.74 -13.34
C ALA A 364 14.85 -11.20 -12.86
N ARG A 365 14.23 -12.10 -13.63
CA ARG A 365 14.18 -13.52 -13.27
C ARG A 365 15.46 -14.20 -13.72
N SER A 366 16.24 -14.73 -12.77
CA SER A 366 17.49 -15.44 -13.05
C SER A 366 17.22 -16.89 -13.49
N GLN A 367 17.87 -17.33 -14.57
CA GLN A 367 17.86 -18.72 -15.04
C GLN A 367 19.26 -19.09 -15.57
N GLY A 368 20.12 -19.59 -14.68
CA GLY A 368 21.53 -19.86 -15.00
C GLY A 368 22.30 -18.56 -15.28
N GLN A 369 22.94 -18.47 -16.45
CA GLN A 369 23.69 -17.29 -16.90
C GLN A 369 22.84 -16.28 -17.68
N ILE A 370 21.53 -16.53 -17.82
CA ILE A 370 20.60 -15.69 -18.56
C ILE A 370 19.58 -15.11 -17.58
N ILE A 371 19.27 -13.82 -17.72
CA ILE A 371 18.13 -13.21 -17.04
C ILE A 371 16.95 -13.02 -18.00
N HIS A 372 15.75 -13.11 -17.47
CA HIS A 372 14.52 -12.87 -18.21
C HIS A 372 13.84 -11.61 -17.69
N LEU A 373 13.54 -10.71 -18.62
CA LEU A 373 12.74 -9.52 -18.39
C LEU A 373 11.42 -9.63 -19.14
N GLY A 374 10.33 -9.27 -18.48
CA GLY A 374 8.99 -9.38 -19.03
C GLY A 374 8.07 -8.29 -18.54
N ASP A 375 6.76 -8.51 -18.66
CA ASP A 375 5.75 -7.54 -18.23
C ASP A 375 5.75 -7.26 -16.72
N TRP A 376 6.39 -8.10 -15.92
CA TRP A 376 6.53 -7.90 -14.47
C TRP A 376 7.78 -7.07 -14.10
N SER A 377 8.73 -6.94 -15.02
CA SER A 377 10.01 -6.30 -14.79
C SER A 377 9.91 -4.80 -14.95
N GLU A 378 10.86 -4.09 -14.34
CA GLU A 378 11.03 -2.66 -14.55
C GLU A 378 12.37 -2.39 -15.22
N VAL A 379 12.37 -1.45 -16.15
CA VAL A 379 13.59 -0.91 -16.74
C VAL A 379 13.52 0.60 -16.59
N LEU A 380 14.45 1.15 -15.80
CA LEU A 380 14.52 2.58 -15.48
C LEU A 380 15.96 3.07 -15.61
N PRO A 381 16.18 4.35 -15.95
CA PRO A 381 17.49 4.97 -15.76
C PRO A 381 17.96 4.81 -14.31
N TRP A 382 19.22 4.43 -14.11
CA TRP A 382 19.87 4.61 -12.82
C TRP A 382 20.08 6.11 -12.60
N SER A 383 19.37 6.68 -11.63
CA SER A 383 19.37 8.13 -11.38
C SER A 383 19.35 8.40 -9.86
N PRO A 384 20.44 8.11 -9.14
CA PRO A 384 20.56 8.38 -7.71
C PRO A 384 20.11 9.80 -7.37
N LEU A 385 19.18 9.92 -6.41
CA LEU A 385 18.70 11.22 -5.97
C LEU A 385 19.36 11.59 -4.64
N LEU A 386 20.25 12.57 -4.66
CA LEU A 386 21.05 13.00 -3.51
C LEU A 386 20.56 14.30 -2.88
N GLU A 387 19.69 15.01 -3.59
CA GLU A 387 19.11 16.28 -3.19
C GLU A 387 17.62 16.31 -3.53
N SER A 388 16.86 17.07 -2.76
CA SER A 388 15.41 17.20 -2.92
C SER A 388 15.06 17.81 -4.27
N LYS A 389 14.06 17.25 -4.95
CA LYS A 389 13.44 17.85 -6.15
C LYS A 389 12.42 18.93 -5.81
N ARG A 390 12.12 19.08 -4.53
CA ARG A 390 11.13 20.01 -4.00
C ARG A 390 11.85 21.12 -3.28
N GLU A 391 11.27 22.32 -3.34
CA GLU A 391 11.60 23.39 -2.41
C GLU A 391 11.38 22.87 -0.98
N VAL A 392 12.42 23.06 -0.16
CA VAL A 392 12.52 22.59 1.22
C VAL A 392 12.31 23.76 2.15
#